data_AF-A0A1Y3ZYD9-F1
#
_entry.id   AF-A0A1Y3ZYD9-F1
#
_cell.length_a   1.000
_cell.length_b   1.000
_cell.length_c   1.000
_cell.angle_alpha   90.00
_cell.angle_beta   90.00
_cell.angle_gamma   90.00
#
_symmetry.space_group_name_H-M   'P 1'
#
loop_
_entity.id
_entity.type
_entity.pdbx_description
1 polymer ?
#
loop_
_entity_poly.entity_id
_entity_poly.type
_entity_poly.pdbx_seq_one_letter_code
_entity_poly.pdbx_strand_id
1 'polypeptide(L)'
;MGPGTIVNTFVSLPGLSAYTNEQASGGTDQESDTALLQRIQERRQKPVNGTNGWQYRAWAMSVPGVGDAKVVELAEGAGTVGVTLVDSTMAPASPEIVEECQTLIDAQRPIGAVVSVSAPAALTLDVTAVVVITATASAEVVEEAFRVRLGEYLSSLIREKYGVIYYTPGDDKAYTVIYNRVLALLLTVDGVINATSLTVNGGTADITVQPNQVPVVGTVEVTA
;
A
#
# COMPACT_ATOMS: atom_id res chain seq x y z
N MET A 1 28.41 2.01 5.90
CA MET A 1 29.76 2.10 6.51
C MET A 1 29.61 2.28 8.01
N GLY A 2 30.38 1.53 8.82
CA GLY A 2 30.28 1.59 10.28
C GLY A 2 30.98 2.80 10.93
N PRO A 3 30.67 3.10 12.20
CA PRO A 3 31.38 4.14 12.96
C PRO A 3 32.88 3.81 13.09
N GLY A 4 33.74 4.82 13.05
CA GLY A 4 35.19 4.68 13.18
C GLY A 4 35.90 3.95 12.03
N THR A 5 35.22 3.70 10.91
CA THR A 5 35.81 2.98 9.76
C THR A 5 36.65 3.89 8.84
N ILE A 6 36.49 5.20 8.93
CA ILE A 6 37.33 6.16 8.21
C ILE A 6 38.53 6.50 9.09
N VAL A 7 39.68 5.90 8.77
CA VAL A 7 40.92 6.01 9.57
C VAL A 7 42.05 6.76 8.86
N ASN A 8 41.93 7.00 7.55
CA ASN A 8 42.85 7.86 6.80
C ASN A 8 42.12 8.93 5.99
N THR A 9 42.74 10.11 5.89
CA THR A 9 42.34 11.16 4.95
C THR A 9 43.15 11.01 3.66
N PHE A 10 42.54 11.30 2.51
CA PHE A 10 43.26 11.28 1.22
C PHE A 10 44.33 12.37 1.14
N VAL A 11 44.13 13.48 1.87
CA VAL A 11 45.08 14.59 2.01
C VAL A 11 45.21 14.97 3.48
N SER A 12 46.43 14.98 4.00
CA SER A 12 46.73 15.42 5.36
C SER A 12 46.65 16.94 5.47
N LEU A 13 45.84 17.43 6.40
CA LEU A 13 45.72 18.86 6.70
C LEU A 13 46.65 19.23 7.86
N PRO A 14 47.64 20.13 7.67
CA PRO A 14 48.49 20.59 8.76
C PRO A 14 47.67 21.17 9.92
N GLY A 15 47.90 20.69 11.14
CA GLY A 15 47.17 21.11 12.34
C GLY A 15 45.94 20.27 12.69
N LEU A 16 45.52 19.32 11.85
CA LEU A 16 44.47 18.36 12.20
C LEU A 16 45.04 17.25 13.10
N SER A 17 44.57 17.15 14.34
CA SER A 17 45.07 16.19 15.33
C SER A 17 44.21 14.93 15.47
N ALA A 18 42.91 15.01 15.17
CA ALA A 18 41.98 13.88 15.21
C ALA A 18 40.71 14.17 14.41
N TYR A 19 40.02 13.11 13.98
CA TYR A 19 38.67 13.14 13.44
C TYR A 19 37.99 11.79 13.73
N THR A 20 36.67 11.77 13.70
CA THR A 20 35.86 10.55 13.89
C THR A 20 34.71 10.55 12.88
N ASN A 21 34.21 9.36 12.55
CA ASN A 21 32.97 9.22 11.78
C ASN A 21 31.94 8.40 12.55
N GLU A 22 30.69 8.80 12.45
CA GLU A 22 29.55 8.06 12.98
C GLU A 22 29.07 6.99 11.98
N GLN A 23 28.02 6.26 12.33
CA GLN A 23 27.35 5.34 11.43
C GLN A 23 26.85 6.10 10.19
N ALA A 24 27.28 5.68 9.00
CA ALA A 24 26.73 6.24 7.78
C ALA A 24 25.26 5.80 7.64
N SER A 25 24.39 6.76 7.37
CA SER A 25 22.97 6.56 7.05
C SER A 25 22.68 7.06 5.64
N GLY A 26 21.63 6.52 5.02
CA GLY A 26 21.34 6.75 3.61
C GLY A 26 22.22 5.93 2.66
N GLY A 27 22.17 6.29 1.37
CA GLY A 27 22.69 5.48 0.29
C GLY A 27 21.69 4.41 -0.14
N THR A 28 21.60 4.18 -1.44
CA THR A 28 20.82 3.10 -2.03
C THR A 28 21.76 2.31 -2.92
N ASP A 29 21.50 1.01 -3.04
CA ASP A 29 22.23 0.19 -3.99
C ASP A 29 22.03 0.73 -5.42
N GLN A 30 22.99 0.46 -6.29
CA GLN A 30 22.84 0.81 -7.70
C GLN A 30 21.55 0.18 -8.25
N GLU A 31 20.71 1.00 -8.89
CA GLU A 31 19.48 0.53 -9.56
C GLU A 31 19.85 -0.60 -10.53
N SER A 32 19.19 -1.75 -10.41
CA SER A 32 19.38 -2.88 -11.32
C SER A 32 18.78 -2.58 -12.70
N ASP A 33 19.30 -3.22 -13.75
CA ASP A 33 18.75 -3.07 -15.11
C ASP A 33 17.24 -3.40 -15.18
N THR A 34 16.79 -4.39 -14.43
CA THR A 34 15.37 -4.77 -14.33
C THR A 34 14.54 -3.64 -13.71
N ALA A 35 15.02 -3.06 -12.61
CA ALA A 35 14.34 -1.94 -11.95
C ALA A 35 14.32 -0.69 -12.85
N LEU A 36 15.44 -0.39 -13.52
CA LEU A 36 15.53 0.70 -14.48
C LEU A 36 14.55 0.52 -15.64
N LEU A 37 14.48 -0.68 -16.23
CA LEU A 37 13.55 -0.99 -17.31
C LEU A 37 12.10 -0.80 -16.87
N GLN A 38 11.74 -1.32 -15.69
CA GLN A 38 10.41 -1.15 -15.12
C GLN A 38 10.06 0.33 -14.95
N ARG A 39 10.96 1.12 -14.35
CA ARG A 39 10.77 2.57 -14.15
C ARG A 39 10.56 3.31 -15.48
N ILE A 40 11.32 2.97 -16.52
CA ILE A 40 11.17 3.55 -17.87
C ILE A 40 9.82 3.16 -18.49
N GLN A 41 9.43 1.89 -18.40
CA GLN A 41 8.15 1.41 -18.93
C GLN A 41 6.97 2.10 -18.24
N GLU A 42 6.99 2.17 -16.91
CA GLU A 42 5.97 2.87 -16.14
C GLU A 42 5.87 4.34 -16.55
N ARG A 43 7.01 5.05 -16.68
CA ARG A 43 7.00 6.46 -17.10
C ARG A 43 6.43 6.66 -18.50
N ARG A 44 6.65 5.71 -19.41
CA ARG A 44 6.09 5.75 -20.78
C ARG A 44 4.61 5.41 -20.83
N GLN A 45 4.16 4.44 -20.04
CA GLN A 45 2.77 3.99 -20.01
C GLN A 45 1.87 4.91 -19.19
N LYS A 46 2.43 5.59 -18.19
CA LYS A 46 1.74 6.48 -17.25
C LYS A 46 2.32 7.89 -17.37
N PRO A 47 2.20 8.55 -18.54
CA PRO A 47 2.83 9.84 -18.77
C PRO A 47 2.19 10.89 -17.86
N VAL A 48 3.03 11.58 -17.13
CA VAL A 48 2.65 12.72 -16.28
C VAL A 48 2.80 13.98 -17.13
N ASN A 49 1.69 14.66 -17.43
CA ASN A 49 1.65 15.79 -18.39
C ASN A 49 1.05 17.09 -17.82
N GLY A 50 1.21 17.32 -16.52
CA GLY A 50 0.84 18.58 -15.86
C GLY A 50 -0.61 18.73 -15.46
N THR A 51 -1.55 18.01 -16.09
CA THR A 51 -2.99 18.18 -15.84
C THR A 51 -3.84 16.90 -15.90
N ASN A 52 -3.25 15.73 -16.13
CA ASN A 52 -3.99 14.45 -16.16
C ASN A 52 -4.02 13.74 -14.79
N GLY A 53 -4.90 12.74 -14.64
CA GLY A 53 -4.96 11.94 -13.40
C GLY A 53 -3.62 11.35 -12.94
N TRP A 54 -2.74 10.96 -13.86
CA TRP A 54 -1.39 10.48 -13.51
C TRP A 54 -0.53 11.55 -12.85
N GLN A 55 -0.68 12.83 -13.22
CA GLN A 55 -0.03 13.95 -12.55
C GLN A 55 -0.53 14.10 -11.11
N TYR A 56 -1.83 14.05 -10.87
CA TYR A 56 -2.41 14.13 -9.52
C TYR A 56 -1.96 12.95 -8.66
N ARG A 57 -1.94 11.74 -9.23
CA ARG A 57 -1.42 10.56 -8.54
C ARG A 57 0.07 10.72 -8.21
N ALA A 58 0.88 11.24 -9.13
CA ALA A 58 2.31 11.46 -8.88
C ALA A 58 2.54 12.48 -7.75
N TRP A 59 1.73 13.55 -7.67
CA TRP A 59 1.78 14.49 -6.56
C TRP A 59 1.41 13.84 -5.23
N ALA A 60 0.31 13.09 -5.19
CA ALA A 60 -0.11 12.36 -3.99
C ALA A 60 0.97 11.38 -3.51
N MET A 61 1.54 10.58 -4.43
CA MET A 61 2.61 9.61 -4.13
C MET A 61 3.94 10.26 -3.70
N SER A 62 4.11 11.58 -3.86
CA SER A 62 5.30 12.29 -3.40
C SER A 62 5.22 12.70 -1.92
N VAL A 63 4.04 12.63 -1.32
CA VAL A 63 3.80 12.97 0.09
C VAL A 63 4.29 11.82 0.97
N PRO A 64 5.19 12.06 1.93
CA PRO A 64 5.64 11.03 2.86
C PRO A 64 4.48 10.35 3.59
N GLY A 65 4.53 9.03 3.70
CA GLY A 65 3.49 8.24 4.37
C GLY A 65 2.35 7.77 3.46
N VAL A 66 2.20 8.33 2.25
CA VAL A 66 1.26 7.79 1.25
C VAL A 66 1.79 6.47 0.69
N GLY A 67 1.00 5.40 0.81
CA GLY A 67 1.34 4.09 0.24
C GLY A 67 0.77 3.88 -1.15
N ASP A 68 -0.45 4.35 -1.40
CA ASP A 68 -1.06 4.39 -2.73
C ASP A 68 -2.12 5.50 -2.82
N ALA A 69 -2.44 5.93 -4.04
CA ALA A 69 -3.41 6.98 -4.31
C ALA A 69 -4.30 6.62 -5.50
N LYS A 70 -5.62 6.58 -5.26
CA LYS A 70 -6.64 6.44 -6.29
C LYS A 70 -7.06 7.81 -6.79
N VAL A 71 -7.12 7.99 -8.11
CA VAL A 71 -7.56 9.24 -8.72
C VAL A 71 -8.80 9.01 -9.59
N VAL A 72 -9.83 9.82 -9.36
CA VAL A 72 -11.08 9.85 -10.12
C VAL A 72 -11.27 11.24 -10.70
N GLU A 73 -11.21 11.36 -12.02
CA GLU A 73 -11.56 12.59 -12.72
C GLU A 73 -13.08 12.78 -12.76
N LEU A 74 -13.50 14.04 -12.81
CA LEU A 74 -14.91 14.44 -12.85
C LEU A 74 -15.71 13.98 -11.62
N ALA A 75 -15.05 13.76 -10.48
CA ALA A 75 -15.63 13.25 -9.24
C ALA A 75 -16.95 13.93 -8.85
N GLU A 76 -16.96 15.26 -8.93
CA GLU A 76 -18.13 16.13 -8.68
C GLU A 76 -18.50 16.94 -9.94
N GLY A 77 -18.22 16.39 -11.12
CA GLY A 77 -18.47 17.02 -12.42
C GLY A 77 -17.27 17.74 -13.05
N ALA A 78 -17.51 18.53 -14.09
CA ALA A 78 -16.45 19.13 -14.90
C ALA A 78 -15.49 19.99 -14.07
N GLY A 79 -14.19 19.81 -14.30
CA GLY A 79 -13.13 20.54 -13.61
C GLY A 79 -12.79 20.00 -12.21
N THR A 80 -13.38 18.87 -11.79
CA THR A 80 -13.13 18.28 -10.47
C THR A 80 -12.25 17.04 -10.54
N VAL A 81 -11.44 16.81 -9.51
CA VAL A 81 -10.62 15.59 -9.35
C VAL A 81 -10.73 15.12 -7.90
N GLY A 82 -11.08 13.86 -7.71
CA GLY A 82 -11.05 13.20 -6.42
C GLY A 82 -9.77 12.38 -6.26
N VAL A 83 -9.10 12.53 -5.13
CA VAL A 83 -7.91 11.75 -4.75
C VAL A 83 -8.19 11.05 -3.43
N THR A 84 -8.05 9.73 -3.40
CA THR A 84 -8.25 8.91 -2.19
C THR A 84 -6.94 8.25 -1.81
N LEU A 85 -6.51 8.42 -0.57
CA LEU A 85 -5.20 7.99 -0.09
C LEU A 85 -5.28 6.81 0.88
N VAL A 86 -4.38 5.86 0.71
CA VAL A 86 -4.01 4.91 1.77
C VAL A 86 -2.59 5.18 2.23
N ASP A 87 -2.30 4.85 3.49
CA ASP A 87 -0.96 4.99 4.04
C ASP A 87 -0.02 3.87 3.56
N SER A 88 1.24 3.92 4.00
CA SER A 88 2.28 2.93 3.66
C SER A 88 1.96 1.49 4.11
N THR A 89 0.99 1.32 5.01
CA THR A 89 0.48 0.01 5.45
C THR A 89 -0.77 -0.43 4.70
N MET A 90 -1.20 0.34 3.70
CA MET A 90 -2.44 0.16 2.92
C MET A 90 -3.72 0.32 3.76
N ALA A 91 -3.63 1.00 4.91
CA ALA A 91 -4.78 1.40 5.72
C ALA A 91 -5.26 2.81 5.31
N PRO A 92 -6.45 3.27 5.73
CA PRO A 92 -6.86 4.66 5.53
C PRO A 92 -5.80 5.64 6.02
N ALA A 93 -5.40 6.57 5.16
CA ALA A 93 -4.41 7.59 5.52
C ALA A 93 -4.88 8.46 6.68
N SER A 94 -3.94 8.92 7.52
CA SER A 94 -4.26 9.79 8.63
C SER A 94 -4.72 11.18 8.15
N PRO A 95 -5.49 11.93 8.96
CA PRO A 95 -5.91 13.28 8.61
C PRO A 95 -4.73 14.21 8.24
N GLU A 96 -3.59 14.04 8.92
CA GLU A 96 -2.38 14.83 8.67
C GLU A 96 -1.81 14.57 7.27
N ILE A 97 -1.72 13.30 6.85
CA ILE A 97 -1.27 12.93 5.49
C ILE A 97 -2.23 13.49 4.44
N VAL A 98 -3.55 13.43 4.71
CA VAL A 98 -4.58 13.97 3.81
C VAL A 98 -4.42 15.49 3.66
N GLU A 99 -4.23 16.21 4.76
CA GLU A 99 -4.04 17.66 4.77
C GLU A 99 -2.75 18.09 4.06
N GLU A 100 -1.63 17.38 4.30
CA GLU A 100 -0.35 17.64 3.63
C GLU A 100 -0.48 17.44 2.11
N CYS A 101 -1.13 16.35 1.69
CA CYS A 101 -1.36 16.07 0.29
C CYS A 101 -2.31 17.09 -0.37
N GLN A 102 -3.38 17.49 0.31
CA GLN A 102 -4.28 18.53 -0.17
C GLN A 102 -3.52 19.84 -0.40
N THR A 103 -2.71 20.25 0.57
CA THR A 103 -1.88 21.47 0.49
C THR A 103 -0.90 21.42 -0.68
N LEU A 104 -0.22 20.28 -0.86
CA LEU A 104 0.74 20.10 -1.95
C LEU A 104 0.05 20.20 -3.32
N ILE A 105 -1.10 19.55 -3.48
CA ILE A 105 -1.85 19.58 -4.75
C ILE A 105 -2.43 20.97 -5.01
N ASP A 106 -2.95 21.65 -3.98
CA ASP A 106 -3.47 23.01 -4.12
C ASP A 106 -2.41 24.01 -4.59
N ALA A 107 -1.15 23.82 -4.18
CA ALA A 107 -0.04 24.66 -4.62
C ALA A 107 0.38 24.40 -6.09
N GLN A 108 0.07 23.22 -6.64
CA GLN A 108 0.58 22.77 -7.95
C GLN A 108 -0.50 22.66 -9.04
N ARG A 109 -1.76 22.53 -8.66
CA ARG A 109 -2.87 22.35 -9.60
C ARG A 109 -3.04 23.56 -10.52
N PRO A 110 -3.46 23.35 -11.78
CA PRO A 110 -3.78 24.45 -12.68
C PRO A 110 -4.99 25.25 -12.18
N ILE A 111 -5.08 26.51 -12.60
CA ILE A 111 -6.24 27.36 -12.36
C ILE A 111 -7.50 26.67 -12.92
N GLY A 112 -8.57 26.63 -12.13
CA GLY A 112 -9.87 26.08 -12.52
C GLY A 112 -10.08 24.59 -12.21
N ALA A 113 -9.04 23.83 -11.87
CA ALA A 113 -9.21 22.48 -11.35
C ALA A 113 -9.59 22.53 -9.86
N VAL A 114 -10.64 21.84 -9.43
CA VAL A 114 -11.01 21.69 -8.01
C VAL A 114 -10.65 20.29 -7.57
N VAL A 115 -9.76 20.16 -6.60
CA VAL A 115 -9.26 18.84 -6.16
C VAL A 115 -9.64 18.60 -4.71
N SER A 116 -10.20 17.42 -4.43
CA SER A 116 -10.48 16.94 -3.09
C SER A 116 -9.62 15.73 -2.77
N VAL A 117 -8.91 15.79 -1.64
CA VAL A 117 -8.12 14.67 -1.10
C VAL A 117 -8.85 14.11 0.12
N SER A 118 -8.92 12.78 0.24
CA SER A 118 -9.60 12.08 1.33
C SER A 118 -8.95 10.74 1.63
N ALA A 119 -9.28 10.16 2.79
CA ALA A 119 -9.00 8.77 3.10
C ALA A 119 -10.27 7.92 2.89
N PRO A 120 -10.15 6.64 2.47
CA PRO A 120 -11.27 5.73 2.37
C PRO A 120 -11.76 5.31 3.75
N ALA A 121 -12.98 4.78 3.84
CA ALA A 121 -13.44 4.08 5.04
C ALA A 121 -12.80 2.68 5.14
N ALA A 122 -12.38 2.28 6.33
CA ALA A 122 -11.94 0.91 6.58
C ALA A 122 -13.13 -0.05 6.56
N LEU A 123 -13.03 -1.11 5.77
CA LEU A 123 -13.90 -2.28 5.85
C LEU A 123 -13.14 -3.40 6.57
N THR A 124 -13.35 -3.51 7.87
CA THR A 124 -12.70 -4.53 8.69
C THR A 124 -13.20 -5.93 8.31
N LEU A 125 -12.25 -6.85 8.11
CA LEU A 125 -12.51 -8.25 7.82
C LEU A 125 -12.07 -9.11 9.00
N ASP A 126 -13.05 -9.55 9.77
CA ASP A 126 -12.87 -10.51 10.85
C ASP A 126 -12.97 -11.93 10.30
N VAL A 127 -11.98 -12.77 10.61
CA VAL A 127 -11.88 -14.13 10.11
C VAL A 127 -11.81 -15.12 11.27
N THR A 128 -12.66 -16.13 11.23
CA THR A 128 -12.64 -17.24 12.17
C THR A 128 -12.50 -18.54 11.39
N ALA A 129 -11.55 -19.40 11.78
CA ALA A 129 -11.30 -20.66 11.13
C ALA A 129 -11.09 -21.80 12.14
N VAL A 130 -11.56 -22.99 11.75
CA VAL A 130 -11.25 -24.24 12.42
C VAL A 130 -10.48 -25.11 11.42
N VAL A 131 -9.25 -25.50 11.77
CA VAL A 131 -8.33 -26.20 10.90
C VAL A 131 -7.97 -27.58 11.44
N VAL A 132 -7.56 -28.47 10.55
CA VAL A 132 -6.83 -29.70 10.91
C VAL A 132 -5.38 -29.44 10.60
N ILE A 133 -4.51 -29.56 11.60
CA ILE A 133 -3.08 -29.28 11.46
C ILE A 133 -2.23 -30.54 11.59
N THR A 134 -1.00 -30.48 11.06
CA THR A 134 0.01 -31.52 11.26
C THR A 134 0.44 -31.60 12.73
N ALA A 135 0.97 -32.75 13.14
CA ALA A 135 1.43 -32.96 14.52
C ALA A 135 2.59 -32.05 14.97
N THR A 136 3.25 -31.37 14.02
CA THR A 136 4.38 -30.46 14.26
C THR A 136 4.00 -28.98 14.20
N ALA A 137 2.76 -28.65 13.84
CA ALA A 137 2.26 -27.28 13.76
C ALA A 137 1.43 -26.91 15.00
N SER A 138 1.25 -25.61 15.24
CA SER A 138 0.32 -25.07 16.23
C SER A 138 -0.66 -24.11 15.57
N ALA A 139 -1.86 -23.98 16.15
CA ALA A 139 -2.88 -23.05 15.65
C ALA A 139 -2.39 -21.59 15.66
N GLU A 140 -1.63 -21.19 16.69
CA GLU A 140 -1.03 -19.84 16.81
C GLU A 140 -0.06 -19.52 15.65
N VAL A 141 0.81 -20.48 15.26
CA VAL A 141 1.73 -20.28 14.14
C VAL A 141 0.97 -20.18 12.81
N VAL A 142 -0.09 -20.99 12.64
CA VAL A 142 -0.97 -20.92 11.47
C VAL A 142 -1.71 -19.58 11.42
N GLU A 143 -2.20 -19.09 12.56
CA GLU A 143 -2.90 -17.80 12.68
C GLU A 143 -2.01 -16.65 12.23
N GLU A 144 -0.80 -16.54 12.77
CA GLU A 144 0.15 -15.48 12.41
C GLU A 144 0.53 -15.52 10.93
N ALA A 145 0.85 -16.72 10.41
CA ALA A 145 1.19 -16.89 9.00
C ALA A 145 -0.01 -16.55 8.08
N PHE A 146 -1.22 -16.94 8.47
CA PHE A 146 -2.43 -16.64 7.72
C PHE A 146 -2.77 -15.15 7.76
N ARG A 147 -2.63 -14.48 8.92
CA ARG A 147 -2.82 -13.04 9.08
C ARG A 147 -1.93 -12.24 8.13
N VAL A 148 -0.64 -12.60 8.03
CA VAL A 148 0.29 -11.96 7.10
C VAL A 148 -0.15 -12.14 5.65
N ARG A 149 -0.44 -13.38 5.23
CA ARG A 149 -0.88 -13.67 3.86
C ARG A 149 -2.20 -13.00 3.49
N LEU A 150 -3.13 -12.91 4.44
CA LEU A 150 -4.39 -12.18 4.26
C LEU A 150 -4.10 -10.69 4.04
N GLY A 151 -3.26 -10.07 4.87
CA GLY A 151 -2.84 -8.68 4.69
C GLY A 151 -2.20 -8.40 3.34
N GLU A 152 -1.34 -9.29 2.85
CA GLU A 152 -0.73 -9.20 1.52
C GLU A 152 -1.77 -9.29 0.40
N TYR A 153 -2.73 -10.21 0.53
CA TYR A 153 -3.82 -10.34 -0.43
C TYR A 153 -4.69 -9.07 -0.49
N LEU A 154 -5.11 -8.55 0.66
CA LEU A 154 -5.90 -7.30 0.72
C LEU A 154 -5.11 -6.12 0.13
N SER A 155 -3.84 -5.99 0.48
CA SER A 155 -2.94 -4.97 -0.09
C SER A 155 -2.82 -5.10 -1.61
N SER A 156 -2.82 -6.32 -2.16
CA SER A 156 -2.76 -6.53 -3.61
C SER A 156 -4.02 -6.02 -4.32
N LEU A 157 -5.19 -6.23 -3.73
CA LEU A 157 -6.46 -5.71 -4.26
C LEU A 157 -6.49 -4.18 -4.23
N ILE A 158 -5.99 -3.56 -3.15
CA ILE A 158 -5.91 -2.10 -3.04
C ILE A 158 -4.98 -1.54 -4.13
N ARG A 159 -3.79 -2.12 -4.33
CA ARG A 159 -2.86 -1.69 -5.40
C ARG A 159 -3.45 -1.85 -6.79
N GLU A 160 -4.21 -2.91 -7.05
CA GLU A 160 -4.93 -3.07 -8.32
C GLU A 160 -5.98 -1.97 -8.50
N LYS A 161 -6.74 -1.69 -7.45
CA LYS A 161 -7.80 -0.67 -7.45
C LYS A 161 -7.27 0.76 -7.57
N TYR A 162 -6.14 1.07 -6.93
CA TYR A 162 -5.54 2.41 -6.81
C TYR A 162 -4.46 2.66 -7.88
N GLY A 163 -3.97 1.61 -8.52
CA GLY A 163 -2.91 1.67 -9.53
C GLY A 163 -3.35 2.14 -10.93
N VAL A 164 -4.59 2.63 -11.07
CA VAL A 164 -5.21 3.11 -12.33
C VAL A 164 -5.85 4.49 -12.14
N ILE A 165 -6.17 5.16 -13.26
CA ILE A 165 -6.90 6.43 -13.28
C ILE A 165 -8.33 6.16 -13.75
N TYR A 166 -9.32 6.62 -13.00
CA TYR A 166 -10.73 6.57 -13.41
C TYR A 166 -11.08 7.90 -14.09
N TYR A 167 -11.39 7.87 -15.39
CA TYR A 167 -11.71 9.08 -16.15
C TYR A 167 -13.15 9.55 -15.94
N THR A 168 -14.02 8.67 -15.44
CA THR A 168 -15.38 9.01 -15.01
C THR A 168 -15.69 8.38 -13.65
N PRO A 169 -16.54 9.01 -12.83
CA PRO A 169 -16.92 8.44 -11.53
C PRO A 169 -17.62 7.08 -11.65
N GLY A 170 -18.33 6.82 -12.76
CA GLY A 170 -19.02 5.56 -13.01
C GLY A 170 -18.10 4.36 -13.27
N ASP A 171 -16.82 4.62 -13.59
CA ASP A 171 -15.82 3.57 -13.78
C ASP A 171 -15.23 3.10 -12.44
N ASP A 172 -15.30 3.94 -11.39
CA ASP A 172 -14.86 3.60 -10.04
C ASP A 172 -15.88 2.69 -9.35
N LYS A 173 -15.89 1.42 -9.76
CA LYS A 173 -16.85 0.41 -9.29
C LYS A 173 -16.38 -0.30 -8.03
N ALA A 174 -17.33 -0.85 -7.30
CA ALA A 174 -17.04 -1.79 -6.21
C ALA A 174 -16.22 -2.99 -6.72
N TYR A 175 -15.43 -3.57 -5.83
CA TYR A 175 -14.61 -4.75 -6.09
C TYR A 175 -14.81 -5.77 -4.97
N THR A 176 -14.19 -6.94 -5.10
CA THR A 176 -14.58 -8.10 -4.29
C THR A 176 -13.39 -8.74 -3.61
N VAL A 177 -13.52 -8.99 -2.31
CA VAL A 177 -12.70 -9.95 -1.58
C VAL A 177 -13.34 -11.31 -1.73
N ILE A 178 -12.68 -12.20 -2.47
CA ILE A 178 -13.24 -13.49 -2.84
C ILE A 178 -13.05 -14.46 -1.68
N TYR A 179 -14.14 -14.97 -1.13
CA TYR A 179 -14.12 -15.90 0.01
C TYR A 179 -13.27 -17.14 -0.29
N ASN A 180 -13.45 -17.75 -1.47
CA ASN A 180 -12.69 -18.94 -1.87
C ASN A 180 -11.18 -18.66 -1.99
N ARG A 181 -10.78 -17.41 -2.24
CA ARG A 181 -9.37 -17.02 -2.26
C ARG A 181 -8.80 -16.90 -0.85
N VAL A 182 -9.58 -16.39 0.11
CA VAL A 182 -9.23 -16.42 1.54
C VAL A 182 -9.08 -17.87 2.03
N LEU A 183 -10.00 -18.76 1.67
CA LEU A 183 -9.90 -20.19 1.97
C LEU A 183 -8.64 -20.82 1.37
N ALA A 184 -8.33 -20.54 0.11
CA ALA A 184 -7.12 -21.05 -0.53
C ALA A 184 -5.84 -20.54 0.15
N LEU A 185 -5.83 -19.28 0.61
CA LEU A 185 -4.69 -18.75 1.39
C LEU A 185 -4.49 -19.52 2.69
N LEU A 186 -5.56 -19.82 3.43
CA LEU A 186 -5.49 -20.62 4.67
C LEU A 186 -4.99 -22.04 4.38
N LEU A 187 -5.55 -22.71 3.36
CA LEU A 187 -5.21 -24.09 3.01
C LEU A 187 -3.77 -24.26 2.51
N THR A 188 -3.12 -23.16 2.10
CA THR A 188 -1.72 -23.18 1.64
C THR A 188 -0.74 -22.74 2.72
N VAL A 189 -1.19 -22.46 3.94
CA VAL A 189 -0.31 -22.22 5.09
C VAL A 189 0.35 -23.54 5.50
N ASP A 190 1.66 -23.50 5.70
CA ASP A 190 2.43 -24.68 6.09
C ASP A 190 1.90 -25.27 7.40
N GLY A 191 1.69 -26.59 7.42
CA GLY A 191 1.15 -27.28 8.57
C GLY A 191 -0.38 -27.39 8.61
N VAL A 192 -1.12 -26.72 7.72
CA VAL A 192 -2.56 -26.93 7.53
C VAL A 192 -2.79 -28.14 6.63
N ILE A 193 -3.52 -29.14 7.13
CA ILE A 193 -3.97 -30.31 6.35
C ILE A 193 -5.32 -30.02 5.70
N ASN A 194 -6.23 -29.40 6.45
CA ASN A 194 -7.57 -29.06 5.98
C ASN A 194 -8.17 -27.89 6.80
N ALA A 195 -9.25 -27.28 6.31
CA ALA A 195 -10.10 -26.38 7.06
C ALA A 195 -11.51 -26.98 7.16
N THR A 196 -12.01 -27.18 8.38
CA THR A 196 -13.38 -27.68 8.61
C THR A 196 -14.41 -26.56 8.52
N SER A 197 -14.01 -25.35 8.89
CA SER A 197 -14.81 -24.14 8.68
C SER A 197 -13.93 -22.91 8.53
N LEU A 198 -14.44 -21.93 7.80
CA LEU A 198 -13.90 -20.59 7.66
C LEU A 198 -15.08 -19.64 7.51
N THR A 199 -15.09 -18.54 8.24
CA THR A 199 -16.04 -17.45 8.03
C THR A 199 -15.29 -16.13 7.92
N VAL A 200 -15.73 -15.27 7.01
CA VAL A 200 -15.29 -13.87 6.89
C VAL A 200 -16.49 -12.99 7.24
N ASN A 201 -16.35 -12.13 8.24
CA ASN A 201 -17.44 -11.34 8.83
C ASN A 201 -18.66 -12.20 9.20
N GLY A 202 -18.42 -13.42 9.70
CA GLY A 202 -19.45 -14.40 10.08
C GLY A 202 -20.14 -15.14 8.92
N GLY A 203 -19.74 -14.90 7.66
CA GLY A 203 -20.32 -15.53 6.48
C GLY A 203 -19.32 -16.27 5.60
N THR A 204 -19.83 -16.94 4.55
CA THR A 204 -19.04 -17.65 3.53
C THR A 204 -19.23 -17.09 2.12
N ALA A 205 -19.89 -15.93 2.01
CA ALA A 205 -20.06 -15.21 0.77
C ALA A 205 -18.87 -14.30 0.50
N ASP A 206 -18.67 -13.96 -0.78
CA ASP A 206 -17.73 -12.92 -1.18
C ASP A 206 -18.11 -11.58 -0.56
N ILE A 207 -17.11 -10.78 -0.20
CA ILE A 207 -17.31 -9.46 0.42
C ILE A 207 -17.16 -8.38 -0.63
N THR A 208 -18.21 -7.58 -0.84
CA THR A 208 -18.15 -6.39 -1.70
C THR A 208 -17.52 -5.22 -0.96
N VAL A 209 -16.44 -4.68 -1.54
CA VAL A 209 -15.79 -3.45 -1.09
C VAL A 209 -16.28 -2.28 -1.94
N GLN A 210 -16.88 -1.28 -1.30
CA GLN A 210 -17.37 -0.09 -2.01
C GLN A 210 -16.20 0.77 -2.54
N PRO A 211 -16.44 1.63 -3.55
CA PRO A 211 -15.38 2.46 -4.13
C PRO A 211 -14.63 3.32 -3.11
N ASN A 212 -15.34 3.85 -2.10
CA ASN A 212 -14.79 4.68 -1.02
C ASN A 212 -14.31 3.86 0.19
N GLN A 213 -14.10 2.55 0.04
CA GLN A 213 -13.64 1.65 1.08
C GLN A 213 -12.36 0.91 0.69
N VAL A 214 -11.60 0.52 1.71
CA VAL A 214 -10.49 -0.43 1.59
C VAL A 214 -10.64 -1.54 2.62
N PRO A 215 -10.41 -2.81 2.25
CA PRO A 215 -10.49 -3.91 3.21
C PRO A 215 -9.25 -3.89 4.10
N VAL A 216 -9.45 -4.04 5.41
CA VAL A 216 -8.37 -4.13 6.39
C VAL A 216 -8.51 -5.40 7.21
N VAL A 217 -7.38 -6.00 7.60
CA VAL A 217 -7.39 -7.19 8.45
C VAL A 217 -7.92 -6.81 9.83
N GLY A 218 -8.98 -7.50 10.27
CA GLY A 218 -9.53 -7.38 11.62
C GLY A 218 -8.97 -8.45 12.55
N THR A 219 -9.86 -9.02 13.35
CA THR A 219 -9.54 -10.19 14.16
C THR A 219 -9.34 -11.40 13.24
N VAL A 220 -8.29 -12.17 13.49
CA VAL A 220 -8.07 -13.47 12.86
C VAL A 220 -7.97 -14.45 14.01
N GLU A 221 -8.83 -15.45 14.04
CA GLU A 221 -8.87 -16.48 15.07
C GLU A 221 -8.79 -17.85 14.38
N VAL A 222 -7.74 -18.61 14.69
CA VAL A 222 -7.55 -19.97 14.18
C VAL A 222 -7.53 -20.96 15.35
N THR A 223 -8.39 -21.97 15.27
CA THR A 223 -8.44 -23.08 16.23
C THR A 223 -8.22 -24.42 15.52
N ALA A 224 -7.72 -25.44 16.24
CA ALA A 224 -7.38 -26.75 15.68
C ALA A 224 -7.94 -27.92 16.51
#